data_AF-A0A0F8YEG3-F1
#
_entry.id   AF-A0A0F8YEG3-F1
#
_cell.length_a   1.000
_cell.length_b   1.000
_cell.length_c   1.000
_cell.angle_alpha   90.00
_cell.angle_beta   90.00
_cell.angle_gamma   90.00
#
_symmetry.space_group_name_H-M   'P 1'
#
loop_
_entity.id
_entity.type
_entity.pdbx_description
1 polymer ?
#
loop_
_entity_poly.entity_id
_entity_poly.type
_entity_poly.pdbx_seq_one_letter_code
_entity_poly.pdbx_strand_id
1 'polypeptide(L)'
;SGVITIDGVVADDISSNGISIANISSGQIRLSNFNVNNASSVGVILDTLTDLVLDGALITNAGAHGLFVTGCTRPGVRNITAIANGQVTANQSGISFNNSTNGYIHGCDCSDPQGTATQDVGLTITVTSSGIHVRDLRGTGNITALLADNGTSAIVTTLADDATPTVDGFGPGVHLFKTGGITSITDFDDGVVGQTIKILAAHSVKITDGAPIILAGGADYDMTDSDTLTLTMYDDQVWQEDSRSVN
;
A
#
# COMPACT_ATOMS: atom_id res chain seq x y z
N SER A 1 4.59 20.63 25.74
CA SER A 1 4.56 20.88 24.29
C SER A 1 5.75 21.74 23.91
N GLY A 2 6.86 21.11 23.51
CA GLY A 2 7.99 21.80 22.89
C GLY A 2 7.93 21.65 21.38
N VAL A 3 8.59 22.55 20.66
CA VAL A 3 8.90 22.38 19.23
C VAL A 3 10.39 22.07 19.14
N ILE A 4 10.73 20.96 18.50
CA ILE A 4 12.12 20.65 18.14
C ILE A 4 12.28 21.08 16.69
N THR A 5 13.17 22.03 16.45
CA THR A 5 13.51 22.50 15.10
C THR A 5 14.94 22.11 14.78
N ILE A 6 15.11 21.46 13.63
CA ILE A 6 16.39 21.08 13.06
C ILE A 6 16.42 21.69 11.65
N ASP A 7 17.41 22.53 11.35
CA ASP A 7 17.48 23.27 10.09
C ASP A 7 18.89 23.25 9.52
N GLY A 8 19.03 23.12 8.20
CA GLY A 8 20.32 23.27 7.52
C GLY A 8 21.30 22.10 7.74
N VAL A 9 20.81 20.91 8.10
CA VAL A 9 21.68 19.74 8.32
C VAL A 9 22.20 19.19 6.99
N VAL A 10 23.49 18.87 6.95
CA VAL A 10 24.10 18.14 5.84
C VAL A 10 24.66 16.82 6.37
N ALA A 11 24.24 15.70 5.78
CA ALA A 11 24.79 14.37 6.04
C ALA A 11 25.29 13.77 4.73
N ASP A 12 26.58 13.46 4.65
CA ASP A 12 27.23 13.03 3.41
C ASP A 12 28.13 11.81 3.68
N ASP A 13 28.16 10.86 2.74
CA ASP A 13 28.93 9.61 2.80
C ASP A 13 28.78 8.83 4.13
N ILE A 14 27.53 8.72 4.61
CA ILE A 14 27.22 8.06 5.87
C ILE A 14 27.12 6.55 5.67
N SER A 15 27.88 5.77 6.45
CA SER A 15 27.90 4.29 6.38
C SER A 15 26.64 3.61 6.93
N SER A 16 25.58 4.37 7.21
CA SER A 16 24.31 3.87 7.76
C SER A 16 23.14 4.75 7.28
N ASN A 17 22.18 5.08 8.15
CA ASN A 17 21.14 6.06 7.85
C ASN A 17 21.70 7.48 7.90
N GLY A 18 21.32 8.36 6.98
CA GLY A 18 21.79 9.75 6.97
C GLY A 18 21.27 10.55 8.16
N ILE A 19 19.95 10.74 8.24
CA ILE A 19 19.27 11.33 9.40
C ILE A 19 18.29 10.30 9.98
N SER A 20 18.32 10.11 11.30
CA SER A 20 17.41 9.21 12.00
C SER A 20 16.77 9.91 13.19
N ILE A 21 15.44 9.95 13.22
CA ILE A 21 14.65 10.49 14.33
C ILE A 21 13.56 9.49 14.67
N ALA A 22 13.50 9.10 15.95
CA ALA A 22 12.59 8.05 16.39
C ALA A 22 11.96 8.35 17.75
N ASN A 23 10.79 7.74 18.00
CA ASN A 23 10.18 7.60 19.32
C ASN A 23 9.84 8.92 20.02
N ILE A 24 9.32 9.89 19.28
CA ILE A 24 8.83 11.15 19.83
C ILE A 24 7.31 11.21 19.64
N SER A 25 6.60 10.79 20.69
CA SER A 25 5.14 10.69 20.70
C SER A 25 4.43 11.98 21.16
N SER A 26 5.18 13.03 21.51
CA SER A 26 4.59 14.31 21.93
C SER A 26 5.47 15.50 21.51
N GLY A 27 4.81 16.61 21.18
CA GLY A 27 5.48 17.81 20.66
C GLY A 27 5.54 17.81 19.14
N GLN A 28 5.90 18.96 18.57
CA GLN A 28 6.05 19.13 17.13
C GLN A 28 7.53 19.01 16.76
N ILE A 29 7.82 18.25 15.71
CA ILE A 29 9.16 18.18 15.13
C ILE A 29 9.13 18.90 13.79
N ARG A 30 10.10 19.79 13.56
CA ARG A 30 10.29 20.48 12.28
C ARG A 30 11.70 20.24 11.78
N LEU A 31 11.80 19.63 10.61
CA LEU A 31 13.05 19.46 9.87
C LEU A 31 12.95 20.28 8.60
N SER A 32 13.93 21.15 8.36
CA SER A 32 13.95 21.97 7.16
C SER A 32 15.33 22.12 6.54
N ASN A 33 15.33 22.40 5.23
CA ASN A 33 16.50 22.78 4.45
C ASN A 33 17.71 21.86 4.62
N PHE A 34 17.49 20.54 4.67
CA PHE A 34 18.56 19.58 4.89
C PHE A 34 18.97 18.87 3.59
N ASN A 35 20.21 18.42 3.55
CA ASN A 35 20.78 17.64 2.45
C ASN A 35 21.31 16.31 2.99
N VAL A 36 20.87 15.21 2.41
CA VAL A 36 21.45 13.88 2.67
C VAL A 36 21.93 13.28 1.36
N ASN A 37 23.21 12.92 1.31
CA ASN A 37 23.82 12.28 0.15
C ASN A 37 24.58 11.02 0.56
N ASN A 38 24.53 9.98 -0.31
CA ASN A 38 25.34 8.76 -0.19
C ASN A 38 25.20 8.03 1.16
N ALA A 39 23.99 7.94 1.72
CA ALA A 39 23.73 7.08 2.87
C ALA A 39 23.73 5.61 2.42
N SER A 40 24.48 4.72 3.08
CA SER A 40 24.56 3.30 2.67
C SER A 40 23.23 2.53 2.85
N SER A 41 22.33 3.05 3.68
CA SER A 41 20.98 2.51 3.91
C SER A 41 19.93 3.57 3.56
N VAL A 42 19.11 4.02 4.50
CA VAL A 42 18.07 5.02 4.25
C VAL A 42 18.65 6.43 4.34
N GLY A 43 18.27 7.33 3.42
CA GLY A 43 18.67 8.74 3.50
C GLY A 43 18.17 9.38 4.79
N VAL A 44 16.84 9.43 4.96
CA VAL A 44 16.18 9.92 6.17
C VAL A 44 15.17 8.91 6.67
N ILE A 45 15.29 8.49 7.93
CA ILE A 45 14.32 7.63 8.60
C ILE A 45 13.61 8.37 9.74
N LEU A 46 12.29 8.28 9.75
CA LEU A 46 11.39 8.92 10.69
C LEU A 46 10.48 7.85 11.26
N ASP A 47 10.70 7.49 12.51
CA ASP A 47 10.08 6.32 13.10
C ASP A 47 9.22 6.68 14.32
N THR A 48 7.93 6.38 14.25
CA THR A 48 7.00 6.51 15.38
C THR A 48 6.97 7.94 15.94
N LEU A 49 6.76 8.90 15.03
CA LEU A 49 6.67 10.35 15.34
C LEU A 49 5.23 10.84 15.24
N THR A 50 4.88 11.88 16.01
CA THR A 50 3.58 12.56 15.91
C THR A 50 3.77 14.04 15.57
N ASP A 51 2.92 14.59 14.71
CA ASP A 51 2.92 16.02 14.33
C ASP A 51 4.27 16.49 13.73
N LEU A 52 4.83 15.67 12.85
CA LEU A 52 6.07 15.93 12.15
C LEU A 52 5.86 16.87 10.94
N VAL A 53 6.77 17.81 10.72
CA VAL A 53 6.84 18.62 9.49
C VAL A 53 8.25 18.53 8.90
N LEU A 54 8.33 18.05 7.67
CA LEU A 54 9.50 18.09 6.81
C LEU A 54 9.24 19.09 5.69
N ASP A 55 10.16 20.02 5.48
CA ASP A 55 10.02 21.03 4.44
C ASP A 55 11.36 21.39 3.80
N GLY A 56 11.48 21.15 2.49
CA GLY A 56 12.66 21.52 1.72
C GLY A 56 13.84 20.63 2.03
N ALA A 57 13.96 19.51 1.32
CA ALA A 57 15.13 18.64 1.46
C ALA A 57 15.59 18.09 0.13
N LEU A 58 16.90 17.89 0.02
CA LEU A 58 17.52 17.14 -1.07
C LEU A 58 18.05 15.82 -0.50
N ILE A 59 17.57 14.70 -1.02
CA ILE A 59 18.01 13.37 -0.60
C ILE A 59 18.44 12.57 -1.81
N THR A 60 19.72 12.23 -1.88
CA THR A 60 20.32 11.60 -3.06
C THR A 60 21.14 10.36 -2.74
N ASN A 61 21.11 9.39 -3.65
CA ASN A 61 22.00 8.22 -3.64
C ASN A 61 21.96 7.38 -2.35
N ALA A 62 20.81 7.31 -1.67
CA ALA A 62 20.65 6.38 -0.56
C ALA A 62 20.69 4.92 -1.07
N GLY A 63 21.30 4.00 -0.31
CA GLY A 63 21.34 2.57 -0.65
C GLY A 63 19.96 1.90 -0.62
N ALA A 64 19.05 2.43 0.19
CA ALA A 64 17.66 2.06 0.33
C ALA A 64 16.76 3.27 -0.01
N HIS A 65 15.71 3.54 0.78
CA HIS A 65 14.78 4.63 0.53
C HIS A 65 15.47 5.98 0.68
N GLY A 66 15.06 6.98 -0.10
CA GLY A 66 15.46 8.36 0.15
C GLY A 66 14.90 8.84 1.48
N LEU A 67 13.57 8.92 1.56
CA LEU A 67 12.82 9.24 2.78
C LEU A 67 11.94 8.06 3.20
N PHE A 68 12.12 7.57 4.42
CA PHE A 68 11.29 6.51 5.00
C PHE A 68 10.54 7.01 6.24
N VAL A 69 9.24 7.18 6.09
CA VAL A 69 8.30 7.57 7.15
C VAL A 69 7.59 6.32 7.64
N THR A 70 7.90 5.87 8.85
CA THR A 70 7.33 4.64 9.42
C THR A 70 6.65 4.90 10.76
N GLY A 71 5.47 4.31 10.98
CA GLY A 71 4.75 4.41 12.25
C GLY A 71 4.30 5.83 12.64
N CYS A 72 4.34 6.79 11.71
CA CYS A 72 4.12 8.20 12.03
C CYS A 72 2.63 8.60 11.96
N THR A 73 2.21 9.50 12.84
CA THR A 73 0.86 10.07 12.85
C THR A 73 0.89 11.56 12.50
N ARG A 74 0.11 11.96 11.50
CA ARG A 74 0.07 13.30 10.91
C ARG A 74 1.44 13.83 10.43
N PRO A 75 2.27 13.03 9.72
CA PRO A 75 3.48 13.56 9.09
C PRO A 75 3.12 14.49 7.92
N GLY A 76 3.69 15.68 7.88
CA GLY A 76 3.65 16.58 6.74
C GLY A 76 4.97 16.62 6.02
N VAL A 77 5.01 16.19 4.76
CA VAL A 77 6.20 16.10 3.92
C VAL A 77 6.04 17.03 2.72
N ARG A 78 6.94 18.01 2.59
CA ARG A 78 6.81 19.10 1.62
C ARG A 78 8.11 19.37 0.92
N ASN A 79 8.03 19.66 -0.38
CA ASN A 79 9.17 20.18 -1.14
C ASN A 79 10.41 19.28 -1.00
N ILE A 80 10.21 17.96 -0.98
CA ILE A 80 11.30 16.99 -0.90
C ILE A 80 11.68 16.59 -2.31
N THR A 81 12.96 16.72 -2.62
CA THR A 81 13.57 16.22 -3.84
C THR A 81 14.33 14.94 -3.52
N ALA A 82 13.85 13.80 -4.00
CA ALA A 82 14.47 12.49 -3.83
C ALA A 82 15.05 11.98 -5.17
N ILE A 83 16.37 11.82 -5.27
CA ILE A 83 17.05 11.48 -6.54
C ILE A 83 17.89 10.23 -6.41
N ALA A 84 17.71 9.28 -7.34
CA ALA A 84 18.57 8.10 -7.48
C ALA A 84 18.79 7.34 -6.16
N ASN A 85 17.73 7.16 -5.35
CA ASN A 85 17.82 6.32 -4.16
C ASN A 85 17.64 4.85 -4.55
N GLY A 86 17.89 3.90 -3.63
CA GLY A 86 17.79 2.47 -3.91
C GLY A 86 19.05 1.85 -4.52
N GLN A 87 20.22 2.44 -4.28
CA GLN A 87 21.47 2.05 -4.95
C GLN A 87 21.94 0.61 -4.66
N VAL A 88 21.47 0.00 -3.57
CA VAL A 88 21.97 -1.31 -3.08
C VAL A 88 20.90 -2.39 -3.09
N THR A 89 19.62 -2.01 -3.00
CA THR A 89 18.51 -2.95 -2.88
C THR A 89 17.44 -2.64 -3.90
N ALA A 90 16.99 -3.65 -4.65
CA ALA A 90 15.88 -3.51 -5.57
C ALA A 90 14.57 -3.17 -4.83
N ASN A 91 13.61 -2.58 -5.54
CA ASN A 91 12.27 -2.21 -5.08
C ASN A 91 12.24 -1.10 -4.01
N GLN A 92 13.20 -0.20 -4.05
CA GLN A 92 13.28 0.94 -3.14
C GLN A 92 12.55 2.16 -3.72
N SER A 93 12.23 3.11 -2.85
CA SER A 93 11.42 4.29 -3.21
C SER A 93 12.14 5.59 -2.89
N GLY A 94 11.89 6.63 -3.67
CA GLY A 94 12.35 7.99 -3.32
C GLY A 94 11.75 8.42 -1.98
N ILE A 95 10.44 8.27 -1.83
CA ILE A 95 9.70 8.51 -0.58
C ILE A 95 8.85 7.27 -0.28
N SER A 96 8.83 6.82 0.97
CA SER A 96 8.05 5.67 1.42
C SER A 96 7.33 5.97 2.73
N PHE A 97 6.03 5.70 2.76
CA PHE A 97 5.16 5.78 3.93
C PHE A 97 4.73 4.36 4.31
N ASN A 98 5.17 3.91 5.48
CA ASN A 98 4.83 2.62 6.05
C ASN A 98 4.11 2.77 7.39
N ASN A 99 2.98 2.10 7.57
CA ASN A 99 2.22 2.13 8.83
C ASN A 99 1.99 3.57 9.35
N SER A 100 1.75 4.52 8.45
CA SER A 100 1.65 5.94 8.79
C SER A 100 0.25 6.46 8.49
N THR A 101 -0.26 7.37 9.33
CA THR A 101 -1.67 7.79 9.25
C THR A 101 -1.84 9.30 9.17
N ASN A 102 -2.89 9.74 8.47
CA ASN A 102 -3.33 11.14 8.39
C ASN A 102 -2.24 12.12 7.93
N GLY A 103 -1.33 11.63 7.09
CA GLY A 103 -0.20 12.40 6.58
C GLY A 103 -0.56 13.20 5.33
N TYR A 104 0.35 14.09 4.93
CA TYR A 104 0.20 14.82 3.69
C TYR A 104 1.55 15.00 2.99
N ILE A 105 1.54 14.90 1.66
CA ILE A 105 2.70 15.00 0.78
C ILE A 105 2.38 16.07 -0.25
N HIS A 106 3.27 17.05 -0.41
CA HIS A 106 3.03 18.16 -1.33
C HIS A 106 4.29 18.70 -1.99
N GLY A 107 4.23 18.89 -3.31
CA GLY A 107 5.31 19.50 -4.08
C GLY A 107 6.62 18.72 -4.01
N CYS A 108 6.53 17.39 -3.87
CA CYS A 108 7.71 16.54 -3.83
C CYS A 108 8.08 16.09 -5.25
N ASP A 109 9.38 16.01 -5.52
CA ASP A 109 9.94 15.63 -6.80
C ASP A 109 10.78 14.37 -6.61
N CYS A 110 10.40 13.27 -7.25
CA CYS A 110 11.20 12.06 -7.28
C CYS A 110 11.81 11.89 -8.67
N SER A 111 13.10 11.59 -8.76
CA SER A 111 13.74 11.33 -10.05
C SER A 111 14.78 10.21 -10.00
N ASP A 112 14.96 9.53 -11.11
CA ASP A 112 16.08 8.61 -11.32
C ASP A 112 16.77 8.88 -12.66
N PRO A 113 17.80 9.75 -12.69
CA PRO A 113 18.50 10.07 -13.92
C PRO A 113 19.50 8.99 -14.37
N GLN A 114 19.66 7.88 -13.62
CA GLN A 114 20.65 6.85 -13.93
C GLN A 114 20.20 5.97 -15.10
N GLY A 115 21.15 5.37 -15.84
CA GLY A 115 20.85 4.54 -17.02
C GLY A 115 20.12 3.22 -16.71
N THR A 116 20.04 2.83 -15.45
CA THR A 116 19.27 1.69 -14.95
C THR A 116 18.49 2.17 -13.74
N ALA A 117 17.23 1.77 -13.63
CA ALA A 117 16.42 2.14 -12.47
C ALA A 117 17.06 1.56 -11.20
N THR A 118 17.44 2.46 -10.30
CA THR A 118 17.83 2.17 -8.92
C THR A 118 16.72 2.59 -7.98
N GLN A 119 15.97 3.64 -8.34
CA GLN A 119 14.77 4.09 -7.67
C GLN A 119 13.53 3.62 -8.44
N ASP A 120 13.02 2.45 -8.08
CA ASP A 120 11.90 1.84 -8.79
C ASP A 120 10.60 2.63 -8.65
N VAL A 121 10.37 3.25 -7.48
CA VAL A 121 9.14 3.99 -7.20
C VAL A 121 9.45 5.40 -6.71
N GLY A 122 8.71 6.38 -7.22
CA GLY A 122 8.78 7.76 -6.72
C GLY A 122 8.28 7.84 -5.29
N LEU A 123 7.00 7.53 -5.09
CA LEU A 123 6.33 7.46 -3.79
C LEU A 123 5.65 6.11 -3.59
N THR A 124 5.95 5.43 -2.48
CA THR A 124 5.22 4.24 -2.02
C THR A 124 4.40 4.57 -0.78
N ILE A 125 3.12 4.21 -0.78
CA ILE A 125 2.23 4.22 0.40
C ILE A 125 1.79 2.78 0.64
N THR A 126 2.21 2.18 1.75
CA THR A 126 1.89 0.77 2.04
C THR A 126 0.43 0.55 2.42
N VAL A 127 -0.04 -0.69 2.29
CA VAL A 127 -1.39 -1.15 2.75
C VAL A 127 -1.70 -0.80 4.22
N THR A 128 -0.67 -0.67 5.04
CA THR A 128 -0.79 -0.35 6.47
C THR A 128 -0.90 1.15 6.74
N SER A 129 -0.66 1.99 5.74
CA SER A 129 -0.82 3.44 5.84
C SER A 129 -2.23 3.87 5.44
N SER A 130 -2.75 4.93 6.05
CA SER A 130 -4.13 5.40 5.78
C SER A 130 -4.27 6.92 5.89
N GLY A 131 -5.20 7.51 5.13
CA GLY A 131 -5.44 8.95 5.15
C GLY A 131 -4.23 9.79 4.71
N ILE A 132 -3.42 9.27 3.79
CA ILE A 132 -2.28 10.01 3.23
C ILE A 132 -2.78 10.82 2.02
N HIS A 133 -2.66 12.14 2.08
CA HIS A 133 -3.04 13.02 0.97
C HIS A 133 -1.83 13.43 0.14
N VAL A 134 -1.82 13.07 -1.14
CA VAL A 134 -0.75 13.43 -2.08
C VAL A 134 -1.21 14.55 -3.01
N ARG A 135 -0.40 15.60 -3.14
CA ARG A 135 -0.63 16.70 -4.09
C ARG A 135 0.67 17.09 -4.78
N ASP A 136 0.58 17.42 -6.06
CA ASP A 136 1.70 17.98 -6.82
C ASP A 136 2.99 17.14 -6.75
N LEU A 137 2.85 15.81 -6.71
CA LEU A 137 3.98 14.88 -6.81
C LEU A 137 4.44 14.81 -8.27
N ARG A 138 5.75 14.94 -8.51
CA ARG A 138 6.33 14.81 -9.85
C ARG A 138 7.34 13.68 -9.91
N GLY A 139 7.37 13.01 -11.06
CA GLY A 139 8.29 11.92 -11.39
C GLY A 139 9.03 12.24 -12.67
N THR A 140 10.34 12.02 -12.70
CA THR A 140 11.13 12.11 -13.94
C THR A 140 12.22 11.02 -13.98
N GLY A 141 12.79 10.80 -15.16
CA GLY A 141 13.83 9.78 -15.34
C GLY A 141 13.26 8.36 -15.46
N ASN A 142 14.03 7.39 -14.98
CA ASN A 142 13.77 5.94 -15.14
C ASN A 142 12.98 5.33 -13.97
N ILE A 143 12.10 6.09 -13.33
CA ILE A 143 11.21 5.57 -12.29
C ILE A 143 10.15 4.65 -12.92
N THR A 144 10.01 3.43 -12.40
CA THR A 144 9.04 2.43 -12.88
C THR A 144 7.60 2.81 -12.54
N ALA A 145 7.35 3.38 -11.36
CA ALA A 145 6.06 3.91 -10.96
C ALA A 145 6.19 5.23 -10.18
N LEU A 146 5.47 6.27 -10.60
CA LEU A 146 5.49 7.54 -9.85
C LEU A 146 4.83 7.40 -8.47
N LEU A 147 3.64 6.79 -8.44
CA LEU A 147 2.88 6.52 -7.22
C LEU A 147 2.53 5.04 -7.18
N ALA A 148 3.02 4.33 -6.16
CA ALA A 148 2.55 3.00 -5.79
C ALA A 148 1.69 3.15 -4.52
N ASP A 149 0.40 3.41 -4.73
CA ASP A 149 -0.60 3.36 -3.66
C ASP A 149 -1.04 1.90 -3.47
N ASN A 150 -0.35 1.21 -2.57
CA ASN A 150 -0.74 -0.14 -2.19
C ASN A 150 -1.91 -0.08 -1.16
N GLY A 151 -2.35 1.10 -0.75
CA GLY A 151 -3.47 1.33 0.16
C GLY A 151 -4.82 1.25 -0.54
N THR A 152 -5.30 0.04 -0.80
CA THR A 152 -6.73 -0.32 -0.89
C THR A 152 -7.65 0.74 -1.53
N SER A 153 -7.52 0.96 -2.84
CA SER A 153 -8.78 1.01 -3.60
C SER A 153 -9.38 -0.38 -3.49
N ALA A 154 -10.63 -0.49 -3.03
CA ALA A 154 -11.42 -1.69 -3.22
C ALA A 154 -11.61 -1.86 -4.74
N ILE A 155 -10.59 -2.41 -5.41
CA ILE A 155 -10.66 -2.80 -6.79
C ILE A 155 -11.71 -3.90 -6.80
N VAL A 156 -12.86 -3.61 -7.40
CA VAL A 156 -13.84 -4.64 -7.67
C VAL A 156 -13.26 -5.49 -8.78
N THR A 157 -12.75 -6.67 -8.43
CA THR A 157 -12.15 -7.59 -9.38
C THR A 157 -13.24 -8.39 -10.08
N THR A 158 -13.20 -8.46 -11.41
CA THR A 158 -14.11 -9.34 -12.15
C THR A 158 -13.56 -10.76 -12.14
N LEU A 159 -14.33 -11.72 -11.60
CA LEU A 159 -14.02 -13.14 -11.65
C LEU A 159 -14.05 -13.64 -13.10
N ALA A 160 -13.28 -14.67 -13.43
CA ALA A 160 -13.40 -15.35 -14.72
C ALA A 160 -14.80 -16.00 -14.87
N ASP A 161 -15.29 -16.15 -16.10
CA ASP A 161 -16.44 -17.01 -16.41
C ASP A 161 -15.98 -18.47 -16.40
N ASP A 162 -15.81 -19.01 -15.20
CA ASP A 162 -15.23 -20.31 -14.90
C ASP A 162 -15.98 -20.96 -13.73
N ALA A 163 -15.93 -22.28 -13.62
CA ALA A 163 -16.50 -23.02 -12.49
C ALA A 163 -15.66 -22.89 -11.21
N THR A 164 -14.35 -22.63 -11.35
CA THR A 164 -13.42 -22.46 -10.22
C THR A 164 -12.58 -21.17 -10.39
N PRO A 165 -13.20 -19.98 -10.40
CA PRO A 165 -12.45 -18.75 -10.60
C PRO A 165 -11.44 -18.52 -9.46
N THR A 166 -10.24 -18.08 -9.81
CA THR A 166 -9.18 -17.77 -8.83
C THR A 166 -9.47 -16.49 -8.04
N VAL A 167 -9.11 -16.48 -6.76
CA VAL A 167 -9.12 -15.31 -5.87
C VAL A 167 -7.72 -14.99 -5.33
N ASP A 168 -6.67 -15.42 -6.05
CA ASP A 168 -5.26 -15.13 -5.75
C ASP A 168 -4.93 -13.63 -5.79
N GLY A 169 -3.85 -13.25 -5.11
CA GLY A 169 -3.27 -11.91 -5.17
C GLY A 169 -3.90 -10.90 -4.21
N PHE A 170 -4.91 -11.30 -3.43
CA PHE A 170 -5.65 -10.43 -2.54
C PHE A 170 -5.30 -10.62 -1.04
N GLY A 171 -4.67 -11.73 -0.65
CA GLY A 171 -4.27 -11.95 0.75
C GLY A 171 -5.46 -11.99 1.74
N PRO A 172 -5.21 -12.01 3.06
CA PRO A 172 -6.27 -12.04 4.06
C PRO A 172 -7.01 -10.69 4.14
N GLY A 173 -8.31 -10.73 4.50
CA GLY A 173 -9.18 -9.55 4.56
C GLY A 173 -10.35 -9.59 3.57
N VAL A 174 -11.17 -8.53 3.57
CA VAL A 174 -12.39 -8.46 2.76
C VAL A 174 -12.10 -7.86 1.38
N HIS A 175 -12.38 -8.63 0.34
CA HIS A 175 -12.19 -8.22 -1.05
C HIS A 175 -13.49 -8.23 -1.83
N LEU A 176 -13.66 -7.24 -2.72
CA LEU A 176 -14.87 -7.11 -3.52
C LEU A 176 -14.64 -7.74 -4.89
N PHE A 177 -15.49 -8.71 -5.24
CA PHE A 177 -15.51 -9.36 -6.53
C PHE A 177 -16.83 -9.10 -7.24
N LYS A 178 -16.81 -9.19 -8.56
CA LYS A 178 -17.99 -9.19 -9.41
C LYS A 178 -17.93 -10.39 -10.35
N THR A 179 -19.04 -11.09 -10.55
CA THR A 179 -19.04 -12.26 -11.46
C THR A 179 -18.76 -11.82 -12.91
N GLY A 180 -18.00 -12.62 -13.65
CA GLY A 180 -17.64 -12.32 -15.05
C GLY A 180 -18.54 -12.95 -16.10
N GLY A 181 -19.39 -13.90 -15.71
CA GLY A 181 -20.28 -14.62 -16.61
C GLY A 181 -21.36 -15.40 -15.87
N ILE A 182 -21.84 -16.47 -16.50
CA ILE A 182 -23.01 -17.26 -16.06
C ILE A 182 -22.67 -18.71 -15.71
N THR A 183 -21.40 -19.11 -15.86
CA THR A 183 -20.95 -20.45 -15.49
C THR A 183 -21.18 -20.67 -13.99
N SER A 184 -21.79 -21.80 -13.63
CA SER A 184 -22.00 -22.16 -12.22
C SER A 184 -20.65 -22.28 -11.50
N ILE A 185 -20.51 -21.58 -10.38
CA ILE A 185 -19.30 -21.61 -9.55
C ILE A 185 -19.44 -22.73 -8.53
N THR A 186 -18.48 -23.64 -8.51
CA THR A 186 -18.42 -24.79 -7.60
C THR A 186 -17.29 -24.69 -6.57
N ASP A 187 -16.32 -23.80 -6.80
CA ASP A 187 -15.18 -23.54 -5.91
C ASP A 187 -14.57 -22.14 -6.18
N PHE A 188 -13.66 -21.67 -5.33
CA PHE A 188 -12.74 -20.57 -5.64
C PHE A 188 -11.30 -21.01 -5.38
N ASP A 189 -10.50 -21.00 -6.44
CA ASP A 189 -9.10 -21.44 -6.41
C ASP A 189 -8.20 -20.41 -5.71
N ASP A 190 -7.09 -20.89 -5.15
CA ASP A 190 -5.98 -20.09 -4.59
C ASP A 190 -6.36 -19.16 -3.42
N GLY A 191 -7.47 -19.44 -2.74
CA GLY A 191 -7.81 -18.77 -1.49
C GLY A 191 -6.83 -19.07 -0.36
N VAL A 192 -6.71 -18.16 0.60
CA VAL A 192 -5.92 -18.38 1.83
C VAL A 192 -6.80 -18.32 3.07
N VAL A 193 -6.46 -19.13 4.09
CA VAL A 193 -7.19 -19.14 5.37
C VAL A 193 -7.28 -17.74 5.98
N GLY A 194 -8.49 -17.33 6.36
CA GLY A 194 -8.82 -16.00 6.87
C GLY A 194 -9.15 -14.95 5.81
N GLN A 195 -9.15 -15.32 4.52
CA GLN A 195 -9.64 -14.47 3.44
C GLN A 195 -11.17 -14.43 3.42
N THR A 196 -11.72 -13.24 3.23
CA THR A 196 -13.16 -13.02 3.05
C THR A 196 -13.39 -12.42 1.66
N ILE A 197 -14.29 -13.01 0.88
CA ILE A 197 -14.70 -12.48 -0.42
C ILE A 197 -16.14 -12.02 -0.37
N LYS A 198 -16.40 -10.84 -0.93
CA LYS A 198 -17.74 -10.29 -1.14
C LYS A 198 -18.01 -10.21 -2.62
N ILE A 199 -18.89 -11.06 -3.10
CA ILE A 199 -19.20 -11.23 -4.51
C ILE A 199 -20.47 -10.44 -4.82
N LEU A 200 -20.45 -9.67 -5.90
CA LEU A 200 -21.61 -9.05 -6.53
C LEU A 200 -21.94 -9.80 -7.83
N ALA A 201 -23.16 -10.30 -7.96
CA ALA A 201 -23.63 -10.89 -9.20
C ALA A 201 -23.81 -9.80 -10.27
N ALA A 202 -23.01 -9.86 -11.33
CA ALA A 202 -23.17 -9.05 -12.53
C ALA A 202 -24.31 -9.53 -13.44
N HIS A 203 -24.58 -10.83 -13.33
CA HIS A 203 -25.47 -11.64 -14.14
C HIS A 203 -26.07 -12.71 -13.23
N SER A 204 -27.15 -13.37 -13.67
CA SER A 204 -27.62 -14.56 -12.99
C SER A 204 -26.57 -15.67 -13.07
N VAL A 205 -26.14 -16.14 -11.91
CA VAL A 205 -25.10 -17.16 -11.75
C VAL A 205 -25.47 -18.06 -10.59
N LYS A 206 -25.16 -19.35 -10.71
CA LYS A 206 -25.37 -20.31 -9.63
C LYS A 206 -24.08 -20.47 -8.83
N ILE A 207 -24.19 -20.39 -7.51
CA ILE A 207 -23.16 -20.85 -6.57
C ILE A 207 -23.60 -22.22 -6.06
N THR A 208 -22.83 -23.25 -6.34
CA THR A 208 -23.15 -24.62 -5.95
C THR A 208 -22.70 -24.89 -4.53
N ASP A 209 -23.63 -25.40 -3.71
CA ASP A 209 -23.32 -25.89 -2.37
C ASP A 209 -22.59 -27.25 -2.45
N GLY A 210 -21.54 -27.42 -1.65
CA GLY A 210 -20.72 -28.62 -1.67
C GLY A 210 -19.60 -28.60 -0.64
N ALA A 211 -18.66 -29.54 -0.77
CA ALA A 211 -17.50 -29.59 0.13
C ALA A 211 -16.60 -28.34 0.05
N PRO A 212 -16.33 -27.74 -1.13
CA PRO A 212 -15.51 -26.53 -1.23
C PRO A 212 -16.26 -25.24 -0.83
N ILE A 213 -17.58 -25.20 -1.00
CA ILE A 213 -18.43 -24.04 -0.67
C ILE A 213 -19.61 -24.51 0.18
N ILE A 214 -19.61 -24.18 1.46
CA ILE A 214 -20.68 -24.49 2.41
C ILE A 214 -21.60 -23.28 2.55
N LEU A 215 -22.78 -23.36 1.94
CA LEU A 215 -23.81 -22.32 2.04
C LEU A 215 -24.71 -22.58 3.25
N ALA A 216 -25.16 -21.51 3.91
CA ALA A 216 -25.92 -21.60 5.17
C ALA A 216 -27.28 -22.34 5.04
N GLY A 217 -27.76 -22.54 3.82
CA GLY A 217 -28.99 -23.29 3.51
C GLY A 217 -28.77 -24.75 3.09
N GLY A 218 -27.53 -25.19 2.88
CA GLY A 218 -27.21 -26.53 2.35
C GLY A 218 -27.83 -26.80 0.98
N ALA A 219 -27.90 -25.77 0.13
CA ALA A 219 -28.48 -25.83 -1.19
C ALA A 219 -27.84 -24.77 -2.09
N ASP A 220 -27.78 -25.06 -3.39
CA ASP A 220 -27.35 -24.11 -4.42
C ASP A 220 -28.02 -22.74 -4.23
N TYR A 221 -27.25 -21.68 -4.46
CA TYR A 221 -27.76 -20.32 -4.49
C TYR A 221 -27.74 -19.78 -5.91
N ASP A 222 -28.92 -19.67 -6.51
CA ASP A 222 -29.12 -18.98 -7.78
C ASP A 222 -29.09 -17.47 -7.55
N MET A 223 -27.90 -16.87 -7.61
CA MET A 223 -27.74 -15.42 -7.55
C MET A 223 -28.36 -14.79 -8.81
N THR A 224 -29.12 -13.73 -8.60
CA THR A 224 -29.64 -12.84 -9.64
C THR A 224 -28.83 -11.56 -9.71
N ASP A 225 -29.00 -10.78 -10.78
CA ASP A 225 -28.28 -9.51 -10.96
C ASP A 225 -28.41 -8.63 -9.70
N SER A 226 -27.28 -8.12 -9.20
CA SER A 226 -27.15 -7.32 -7.97
C SER A 226 -27.26 -8.09 -6.65
N ASP A 227 -27.47 -9.41 -6.66
CA ASP A 227 -27.29 -10.20 -5.46
C ASP A 227 -25.85 -10.14 -4.96
N THR A 228 -25.70 -10.28 -3.64
CA THR A 228 -24.41 -10.32 -2.98
C THR A 228 -24.26 -11.58 -2.16
N LEU A 229 -23.06 -12.15 -2.14
CA LEU A 229 -22.67 -13.28 -1.31
C LEU A 229 -21.35 -12.95 -0.62
N THR A 230 -21.27 -13.19 0.68
CA THR A 230 -20.04 -13.06 1.46
C THR A 230 -19.63 -14.43 1.97
N LEU A 231 -18.42 -14.85 1.61
CA LEU A 231 -17.81 -16.11 2.02
C LEU A 231 -16.49 -15.85 2.73
N THR A 232 -16.16 -16.68 3.72
CA THR A 232 -14.85 -16.69 4.40
C THR A 232 -14.25 -18.09 4.39
N MET A 233 -12.95 -18.19 4.08
CA MET A 233 -12.19 -19.44 4.17
C MET A 233 -11.68 -19.65 5.60
N TYR A 234 -12.46 -20.33 6.45
CA TYR A 234 -12.06 -20.64 7.83
C TYR A 234 -11.12 -21.85 7.91
N ASP A 235 -11.32 -22.82 7.03
CA ASP A 235 -10.47 -24.00 6.84
C ASP A 235 -9.89 -23.98 5.43
N ASP A 236 -8.68 -24.52 5.26
CA ASP A 236 -8.01 -24.53 3.95
C ASP A 236 -8.89 -25.19 2.89
N GLN A 237 -9.08 -24.49 1.77
CA GLN A 237 -9.93 -24.90 0.64
C GLN A 237 -11.43 -25.10 0.97
N VAL A 238 -11.94 -24.50 2.05
CA VAL A 238 -13.37 -24.54 2.39
C VAL A 238 -13.90 -23.13 2.64
N TRP A 239 -14.72 -22.65 1.72
CA TRP A 239 -15.43 -21.38 1.81
C TRP A 239 -16.75 -21.56 2.54
N GLN A 240 -16.98 -20.80 3.61
CA GLN A 240 -18.23 -20.84 4.36
C GLN A 240 -18.97 -19.52 4.19
N GLU A 241 -20.29 -19.60 3.98
CA GLU A 241 -21.13 -18.43 3.88
C GLU A 241 -21.25 -17.69 5.21
N ASP A 242 -20.90 -16.41 5.21
CA ASP A 242 -21.16 -15.50 6.33
C ASP A 242 -22.51 -14.78 6.16
N SER A 243 -22.83 -14.36 4.92
CA SER A 243 -24.09 -13.67 4.61
C SER A 243 -24.38 -13.62 3.11
N ARG A 244 -25.64 -13.42 2.76
CA ARG A 244 -26.09 -13.13 1.39
C ARG A 244 -27.17 -12.04 1.37
N SER A 245 -27.41 -11.43 0.21
CA SER A 245 -28.64 -10.66 -0.01
C SER A 245 -29.84 -11.60 -0.06
N VAL A 246 -30.98 -11.10 0.40
CA VAL A 246 -32.27 -11.73 0.19
C VAL A 246 -33.11 -10.71 -0.54
N ASN A 247 -33.37 -10.94 -1.82
CA ASN A 247 -34.22 -10.08 -2.65
C ASN A 247 -35.67 -10.56 -2.63
#